data_AF-A0A820FFW3-F1
#
_entry.id   AF-A0A820FFW3-F1
#
_cell.length_a   1.000
_cell.length_b   1.000
_cell.length_c   1.000
_cell.angle_alpha   90.00
_cell.angle_beta   90.00
_cell.angle_gamma   90.00
#
_symmetry.space_group_name_H-M   'P 1'
#
loop_
_entity.id
_entity.type
_entity.pdbx_description
1 polymer ?
#
loop_
_entity_poly.entity_id
_entity_poly.type
_entity_poly.pdbx_seq_one_letter_code
_entity_poly.pdbx_strand_id
1 'polypeptide(L)'
;MNVIESLPNNHYQSMIDKKIQSDVTYWINKFNQLWNRSDQLFSLLRSPDDYYKQPIELRLPLLFYLGHLPCFSWAQFRHLNGINDIIDNTYDDLFVRGVDPDVQTGVVEHTHSSRFSTNIKDEENYWRSFTVQSVNEYKKKVREQILRVLVHGNLDLNNLHTLNVLNIATEHEMLHQETLMYLFVQLPIESLRMDIITEMDLRQTSVVSSLPENRWVTLPGGQTSLGKPYNDQPSTFSFGWDNEFPRESCHVPSFQIQSHPLRNGDFLQF
;
A
#
# COMPACT_ATOMS: atom_id res chain seq x y z
N MET A 1 2.20 -15.59 -63.73
CA MET A 1 1.48 -16.00 -62.51
C MET A 1 2.43 -15.76 -61.35
N ASN A 2 2.29 -14.62 -60.69
CA ASN A 2 3.18 -14.23 -59.60
C ASN A 2 2.79 -14.96 -58.32
N VAL A 3 3.83 -15.51 -57.72
CA VAL A 3 3.93 -16.07 -56.39
C VAL A 3 3.53 -15.01 -55.36
N ILE A 4 2.59 -15.34 -54.47
CA ILE A 4 2.37 -14.61 -53.22
C ILE A 4 3.23 -15.31 -52.18
N GLU A 5 4.36 -14.70 -51.86
CA GLU A 5 5.23 -15.08 -50.75
C GLU A 5 4.90 -14.27 -49.50
N SER A 6 5.01 -14.97 -48.37
CA SER A 6 5.31 -14.49 -47.01
C SER A 6 4.16 -13.95 -46.13
N LEU A 7 3.79 -14.78 -45.15
CA LEU A 7 3.27 -14.37 -43.85
C LEU A 7 4.45 -14.18 -42.88
N PRO A 8 4.71 -12.97 -42.35
CA PRO A 8 5.60 -12.79 -41.21
C PRO A 8 4.77 -12.60 -39.92
N ASN A 9 4.03 -13.63 -39.47
CA ASN A 9 3.18 -13.54 -38.26
C ASN A 9 3.67 -14.30 -37.03
N ASN A 10 4.64 -15.23 -37.14
CA ASN A 10 5.02 -16.08 -35.99
C ASN A 10 6.04 -15.45 -35.03
N HIS A 11 6.95 -14.61 -35.52
CA HIS A 11 8.00 -14.03 -34.67
C HIS A 11 7.49 -12.86 -33.82
N TYR A 12 6.64 -12.01 -34.40
CA TYR A 12 6.01 -10.91 -33.69
C TYR A 12 5.04 -11.41 -32.61
N GLN A 13 4.21 -12.41 -32.93
CA GLN A 13 3.30 -13.00 -31.94
C GLN A 13 4.09 -13.65 -30.79
N SER A 14 5.15 -14.40 -31.08
CA SER A 14 6.01 -14.99 -30.04
C SER A 14 6.69 -13.95 -29.15
N MET A 15 7.09 -12.79 -29.69
CA MET A 15 7.65 -11.69 -28.91
C MET A 15 6.59 -11.00 -28.03
N ILE A 16 5.38 -10.81 -28.56
CA ILE A 16 4.23 -10.26 -27.82
C ILE A 16 3.86 -11.20 -26.67
N ASP A 17 3.73 -12.49 -26.93
CA ASP A 17 3.38 -13.49 -25.91
C ASP A 17 4.45 -13.58 -24.81
N LYS A 18 5.75 -13.52 -25.18
CA LYS A 18 6.86 -13.45 -24.22
C LYS A 18 6.84 -12.19 -23.38
N LYS A 19 6.48 -11.04 -23.98
CA LYS A 19 6.38 -9.76 -23.27
C LYS A 19 5.19 -9.75 -22.30
N ILE A 20 4.03 -10.23 -22.73
CA ILE A 20 2.86 -10.38 -21.85
C ILE A 20 3.21 -11.30 -20.67
N GLN A 21 3.90 -12.41 -20.94
CA GLN A 21 4.37 -13.31 -19.89
C GLN A 21 5.37 -12.64 -18.93
N SER A 22 6.29 -11.80 -19.43
CA SER A 22 7.22 -11.07 -18.57
C SER A 22 6.53 -10.01 -17.72
N ASP A 23 5.55 -9.31 -18.27
CA ASP A 23 4.84 -8.22 -17.58
C ASP A 23 3.89 -8.79 -16.50
N VAL A 24 3.21 -9.90 -16.76
CA VAL A 24 2.45 -10.64 -15.72
C VAL A 24 3.39 -11.15 -14.61
N THR A 25 4.55 -11.68 -14.98
CA THR A 25 5.55 -12.16 -14.01
C THR A 25 6.05 -11.02 -13.11
N TYR A 26 6.25 -9.82 -13.66
CA TYR A 26 6.59 -8.63 -12.88
C TYR A 26 5.55 -8.35 -11.79
N TRP A 27 4.25 -8.34 -12.14
CA TRP A 27 3.18 -8.06 -11.17
C TRP A 27 3.06 -9.15 -10.11
N ILE A 28 3.15 -10.43 -10.49
CA ILE A 28 3.17 -11.55 -9.52
C ILE A 28 4.32 -11.36 -8.51
N ASN A 29 5.52 -11.04 -9.00
CA ASN A 29 6.68 -10.81 -8.13
C ASN A 29 6.46 -9.58 -7.23
N LYS A 30 5.92 -8.48 -7.76
CA LYS A 30 5.63 -7.26 -6.98
C LYS A 30 4.65 -7.56 -5.85
N PHE A 31 3.52 -8.22 -6.13
CA PHE A 31 2.56 -8.61 -5.10
C PHE A 31 3.17 -9.54 -4.05
N ASN A 32 3.88 -10.59 -4.46
CA ASN A 32 4.54 -11.50 -3.52
C ASN A 32 5.56 -10.80 -2.63
N GLN A 33 6.36 -9.88 -3.18
CA GLN A 33 7.32 -9.10 -2.39
C GLN A 33 6.62 -8.22 -1.35
N LEU A 34 5.55 -7.52 -1.74
CA LEU A 34 4.78 -6.67 -0.83
C LEU A 34 4.07 -7.50 0.25
N TRP A 35 3.43 -8.60 -0.12
CA TRP A 35 2.80 -9.52 0.82
C TRP A 35 3.78 -10.10 1.82
N ASN A 36 4.98 -10.49 1.36
CA ASN A 36 6.04 -10.96 2.24
C ASN A 36 6.49 -9.88 3.23
N ARG A 37 6.61 -8.62 2.78
CA ARG A 37 6.95 -7.50 3.68
C ARG A 37 5.87 -7.26 4.73
N SER A 38 4.60 -7.31 4.36
CA SER A 38 3.49 -7.22 5.33
C SER A 38 3.49 -8.41 6.30
N ASP A 39 3.71 -9.63 5.81
CA ASP A 39 3.80 -10.81 6.67
C ASP A 39 5.01 -10.75 7.62
N GLN A 40 6.13 -10.19 7.19
CA GLN A 40 7.29 -9.91 8.04
C GLN A 40 6.99 -8.86 9.12
N LEU A 41 6.21 -7.82 8.81
CA LEU A 41 5.75 -6.89 9.84
C LEU A 41 4.91 -7.63 10.88
N PHE A 42 3.88 -8.37 10.46
CA PHE A 42 3.03 -9.12 11.40
C PHE A 42 3.77 -10.21 12.18
N SER A 43 4.86 -10.79 11.65
CA SER A 43 5.65 -11.79 12.37
C SER A 43 6.44 -11.21 13.54
N LEU A 44 6.58 -9.88 13.63
CA LEU A 44 7.16 -9.21 14.79
C LEU A 44 6.23 -9.26 15.99
N LEU A 45 4.93 -9.55 15.85
CA LEU A 45 4.03 -9.68 17.00
C LEU A 45 4.38 -10.94 17.80
N ARG A 46 4.46 -10.79 19.14
CA ARG A 46 4.93 -11.87 20.02
C ARG A 46 3.89 -12.96 20.22
N SER A 47 2.62 -12.60 20.29
CA SER A 47 1.52 -13.50 20.61
C SER A 47 0.27 -13.21 19.78
N PRO A 48 -0.66 -14.18 19.65
CA PRO A 48 -1.96 -13.94 19.01
C PRO A 48 -2.75 -12.80 19.66
N ASP A 49 -2.58 -12.58 20.97
CA ASP A 49 -3.26 -11.49 21.69
C ASP A 49 -2.84 -10.11 21.21
N ASP A 50 -1.60 -9.97 20.70
CA ASP A 50 -1.09 -8.68 20.22
C ASP A 50 -1.80 -8.19 18.95
N TYR A 51 -2.42 -9.09 18.17
CA TYR A 51 -3.24 -8.70 17.01
C TYR A 51 -4.48 -7.89 17.40
N TYR A 52 -4.98 -8.03 18.63
CA TYR A 52 -6.17 -7.32 19.09
C TYR A 52 -5.85 -5.95 19.70
N LYS A 53 -4.57 -5.56 19.75
CA LYS A 53 -4.15 -4.26 20.28
C LYS A 53 -4.44 -3.14 19.29
N GLN A 54 -4.85 -2.00 19.84
CA GLN A 54 -5.07 -0.72 19.16
C GLN A 54 -4.11 0.31 19.76
N PRO A 55 -2.84 0.37 19.29
CA PRO A 55 -1.81 1.18 19.93
C PRO A 55 -1.97 2.68 19.68
N ILE A 56 -2.79 3.08 18.70
CA ILE A 56 -3.17 4.48 18.44
C ILE A 56 -4.69 4.56 18.50
N GLU A 57 -5.22 5.42 19.35
CA GLU A 57 -6.66 5.54 19.63
C GLU A 57 -7.50 5.82 18.36
N LEU A 58 -6.99 6.66 17.46
CA LEU A 58 -7.65 7.00 16.19
C LEU A 58 -7.47 5.94 15.07
N ARG A 59 -7.04 4.73 15.41
CA ARG A 59 -6.79 3.62 14.47
C ARG A 59 -7.53 2.36 14.91
N LEU A 60 -7.57 1.36 14.05
CA LEU A 60 -8.20 0.07 14.36
C LEU A 60 -7.20 -0.93 14.96
N PRO A 61 -7.66 -2.02 15.59
CA PRO A 61 -6.77 -3.09 16.04
C PRO A 61 -5.95 -3.71 14.89
N LEU A 62 -4.77 -4.26 15.20
CA LEU A 62 -3.87 -4.84 14.20
C LEU A 62 -4.51 -5.96 13.35
N LEU A 63 -5.46 -6.70 13.92
CA LEU A 63 -6.24 -7.74 13.24
C LEU A 63 -7.03 -7.16 12.05
N PHE A 64 -7.52 -5.92 12.16
CA PHE A 64 -8.19 -5.25 11.05
C PHE A 64 -7.26 -5.17 9.85
N TYR A 65 -6.04 -4.67 10.02
CA TYR A 65 -5.08 -4.51 8.94
C TYR A 65 -4.66 -5.84 8.31
N LEU A 66 -4.63 -6.93 9.09
CA LEU A 66 -4.35 -8.29 8.59
C LEU A 66 -5.37 -8.75 7.54
N GLY A 67 -6.64 -8.38 7.72
CA GLY A 67 -7.74 -8.70 6.79
C GLY A 67 -8.02 -7.60 5.76
N HIS A 68 -7.84 -6.34 6.13
CA HIS A 68 -8.09 -5.17 5.29
C HIS A 68 -7.19 -5.12 4.06
N LEU A 69 -5.89 -5.35 4.26
CA LEU A 69 -4.90 -5.36 3.18
C LEU A 69 -5.30 -6.26 1.99
N PRO A 70 -5.54 -7.58 2.20
CA PRO A 70 -6.00 -8.44 1.11
C PRO A 70 -7.40 -8.06 0.64
N CYS A 71 -8.34 -7.73 1.54
CA CYS A 71 -9.72 -7.38 1.17
C CYS A 71 -9.77 -6.19 0.21
N PHE A 72 -9.04 -5.12 0.50
CA PHE A 72 -8.95 -3.94 -0.36
C PHE A 72 -8.39 -4.31 -1.73
N SER A 73 -7.28 -5.07 -1.77
CA SER A 73 -6.71 -5.55 -3.03
C SER A 73 -7.73 -6.32 -3.85
N TRP A 74 -8.50 -7.21 -3.22
CA TRP A 74 -9.55 -7.94 -3.92
C TRP A 74 -10.69 -7.04 -4.42
N ALA A 75 -11.11 -6.07 -3.60
CA ALA A 75 -12.12 -5.10 -3.98
C ALA A 75 -11.71 -4.35 -5.26
N GLN A 76 -10.43 -3.97 -5.38
CA GLN A 76 -9.91 -3.35 -6.60
C GLN A 76 -9.95 -4.30 -7.81
N PHE A 77 -9.53 -5.56 -7.64
CA PHE A 77 -9.50 -6.55 -8.72
C PHE A 77 -10.89 -6.88 -9.27
N ARG A 78 -11.96 -6.78 -8.46
CA ARG A 78 -13.35 -6.93 -8.95
C ARG A 78 -13.76 -5.87 -9.98
N HIS A 79 -13.03 -4.75 -10.08
CA HIS A 79 -13.27 -3.76 -11.13
C HIS A 79 -12.66 -4.15 -12.49
N LEU A 80 -11.93 -5.27 -12.57
CA LEU A 80 -11.49 -5.82 -13.84
C LEU A 80 -12.63 -6.60 -14.49
N ASN A 81 -12.75 -6.49 -15.81
CA ASN A 81 -13.90 -6.96 -16.57
C ASN A 81 -14.27 -8.42 -16.25
N GLY A 82 -15.49 -8.63 -15.75
CA GLY A 82 -16.07 -9.95 -15.53
C GLY A 82 -15.78 -10.60 -14.16
N ILE A 83 -15.14 -9.89 -13.23
CA ILE A 83 -14.80 -10.42 -11.90
C ILE A 83 -15.81 -9.95 -10.86
N ASN A 84 -16.66 -10.86 -10.36
CA ASN A 84 -17.62 -10.55 -9.28
C ASN A 84 -17.56 -11.56 -8.12
N ASP A 85 -16.49 -12.36 -8.04
CA ASP A 85 -16.40 -13.41 -7.03
C ASP A 85 -16.31 -12.80 -5.63
N ILE A 86 -17.17 -13.28 -4.73
CA ILE A 86 -17.10 -13.02 -3.30
C ILE A 86 -16.21 -14.11 -2.69
N ILE A 87 -15.23 -13.72 -1.89
CA ILE A 87 -14.33 -14.70 -1.24
C ILE A 87 -14.93 -15.21 0.04
N ASP A 88 -15.45 -14.29 0.87
CA ASP A 88 -16.17 -14.58 2.09
C ASP A 88 -17.07 -13.39 2.41
N ASN A 89 -18.39 -13.56 2.40
CA ASN A 89 -19.33 -12.45 2.63
C ASN A 89 -19.05 -11.71 3.95
N THR A 90 -18.66 -12.43 5.00
CA THR A 90 -18.46 -11.83 6.32
C THR A 90 -17.18 -11.00 6.33
N TYR A 91 -16.08 -11.56 5.79
CA TYR A 91 -14.80 -10.86 5.78
C TYR A 91 -14.68 -9.78 4.71
N ASP A 92 -15.29 -9.98 3.55
CA ASP A 92 -15.39 -8.94 2.52
C ASP A 92 -16.16 -7.72 3.07
N ASP A 93 -17.26 -7.90 3.83
CA ASP A 93 -17.96 -6.77 4.48
C ASP A 93 -17.19 -6.15 5.65
N LEU A 94 -16.54 -6.99 6.45
CA LEU A 94 -15.81 -6.55 7.64
C LEU A 94 -14.60 -5.69 7.26
N PHE A 95 -13.84 -6.12 6.26
CA PHE A 95 -12.52 -5.59 5.95
C PHE A 95 -12.48 -4.61 4.78
N VAL A 96 -13.55 -4.44 3.99
CA VAL A 96 -13.61 -3.43 2.90
C VAL A 96 -13.67 -1.99 3.42
N ARG A 97 -13.95 -1.82 4.71
CA ARG A 97 -14.17 -0.52 5.36
C ARG A 97 -12.89 0.32 5.39
N GLY A 98 -13.07 1.64 5.42
CA GLY A 98 -11.97 2.58 5.59
C GLY A 98 -11.62 2.81 7.06
N VAL A 99 -10.47 3.44 7.29
CA VAL A 99 -10.02 3.89 8.63
C VAL A 99 -10.25 5.39 8.75
N ASP A 100 -11.50 5.79 9.02
CA ASP A 100 -11.91 7.19 9.12
C ASP A 100 -12.48 7.49 10.52
N PRO A 101 -11.62 7.88 11.49
CA PRO A 101 -12.04 8.24 12.83
C PRO A 101 -12.62 9.67 12.86
N ASP A 102 -13.68 9.91 13.64
CA ASP A 102 -14.08 11.28 13.98
C ASP A 102 -13.07 11.85 14.98
N VAL A 103 -12.29 12.84 14.55
CA VAL A 103 -11.24 13.48 15.36
C VAL A 103 -11.77 14.42 16.46
N GLN A 104 -13.04 14.85 16.38
CA GLN A 104 -13.65 15.77 17.34
C GLN A 104 -14.36 15.03 18.46
N THR A 105 -15.12 14.00 18.11
CA THR A 105 -15.93 13.25 19.08
C THR A 105 -15.27 11.95 19.51
N GLY A 106 -14.30 11.46 18.72
CA GLY A 106 -13.81 10.09 18.78
C GLY A 106 -14.82 9.12 18.16
N VAL A 107 -16.08 9.51 17.95
CA VAL A 107 -17.25 8.68 17.60
C VAL A 107 -17.47 8.60 16.10
N VAL A 108 -17.25 7.41 15.56
CA VAL A 108 -17.42 7.12 14.15
C VAL A 108 -18.89 6.83 13.84
N GLU A 109 -19.59 7.82 13.28
CA GLU A 109 -21.00 7.69 12.86
C GLU A 109 -21.19 7.46 11.35
N HIS A 110 -20.11 7.40 10.57
CA HIS A 110 -20.19 7.18 9.13
C HIS A 110 -20.31 5.70 8.77
N THR A 111 -21.10 5.40 7.73
CA THR A 111 -21.38 4.02 7.30
C THR A 111 -20.16 3.28 6.75
N HIS A 112 -19.12 4.01 6.35
CA HIS A 112 -17.90 3.48 5.74
C HIS A 112 -16.76 3.22 6.74
N SER A 113 -16.93 3.59 8.00
CA SER A 113 -15.94 3.44 9.06
C SER A 113 -16.45 2.53 10.19
N SER A 114 -15.56 2.11 11.10
CA SER A 114 -15.89 1.15 12.16
C SER A 114 -17.04 1.66 13.02
N ARG A 115 -18.07 0.83 13.24
CA ARG A 115 -19.29 1.16 14.01
C ARG A 115 -19.08 1.48 15.50
N PHE A 116 -17.83 1.59 15.96
CA PHE A 116 -17.48 1.51 17.36
C PHE A 116 -16.56 2.67 17.73
N SER A 117 -16.90 3.32 18.83
CA SER A 117 -16.03 4.29 19.48
C SER A 117 -16.41 4.56 20.93
N THR A 118 -17.64 4.32 21.38
CA THR A 118 -18.01 4.69 22.76
C THR A 118 -17.91 3.56 23.79
N ASN A 119 -17.68 2.30 23.38
CA ASN A 119 -17.50 1.16 24.30
C ASN A 119 -16.34 0.24 23.88
N ILE A 120 -15.16 0.53 24.40
CA ILE A 120 -13.90 -0.21 24.13
C ILE A 120 -14.02 -1.70 24.45
N LYS A 121 -14.80 -2.10 25.47
CA LYS A 121 -14.95 -3.52 25.84
C LYS A 121 -15.79 -4.30 24.84
N ASP A 122 -16.86 -3.70 24.32
CA ASP A 122 -17.68 -4.33 23.30
C ASP A 122 -16.90 -4.46 21.99
N GLU A 123 -16.06 -3.47 21.68
CA GLU A 123 -15.18 -3.51 20.52
C GLU A 123 -14.11 -4.59 20.64
N GLU A 124 -13.40 -4.70 21.76
CA GLU A 124 -12.42 -5.76 21.96
C GLU A 124 -13.06 -7.16 21.85
N ASN A 125 -14.22 -7.36 22.49
CA ASN A 125 -14.97 -8.62 22.38
C ASN A 125 -15.41 -8.92 20.95
N TYR A 126 -15.84 -7.89 20.20
CA TYR A 126 -16.21 -8.02 18.79
C TYR A 126 -15.03 -8.46 17.94
N TRP A 127 -13.87 -7.78 18.05
CA TRP A 127 -12.68 -8.17 17.29
C TRP A 127 -12.21 -9.57 17.67
N ARG A 128 -12.25 -9.93 18.96
CA ARG A 128 -11.92 -11.26 19.47
C ARG A 128 -12.89 -12.36 19.06
N SER A 129 -14.07 -12.03 18.54
CA SER A 129 -14.96 -13.01 17.91
C SER A 129 -14.39 -13.56 16.59
N PHE A 130 -13.39 -12.88 16.01
CA PHE A 130 -12.63 -13.34 14.85
C PHE A 130 -11.23 -13.80 15.26
N THR A 131 -10.88 -15.04 14.90
CA THR A 131 -9.55 -15.58 15.24
C THR A 131 -8.49 -15.09 14.26
N VAL A 132 -7.25 -14.91 14.73
CA VAL A 132 -6.09 -14.64 13.84
C VAL A 132 -5.95 -15.72 12.75
N GLN A 133 -6.26 -16.98 13.07
CA GLN A 133 -6.22 -18.08 12.10
C GLN A 133 -7.24 -17.88 10.98
N SER A 134 -8.50 -17.62 11.30
CA SER A 134 -9.56 -17.49 10.30
C SER A 134 -9.35 -16.26 9.39
N VAL A 135 -8.80 -15.17 9.92
CA VAL A 135 -8.40 -14.00 9.10
C VAL A 135 -7.21 -14.34 8.18
N ASN A 136 -6.23 -15.12 8.64
CA ASN A 136 -5.14 -15.60 7.78
C ASN A 136 -5.63 -16.56 6.68
N GLU A 137 -6.61 -17.41 6.97
CA GLU A 137 -7.25 -18.27 5.96
C GLU A 137 -7.96 -17.44 4.89
N TYR A 138 -8.67 -16.39 5.29
CA TYR A 138 -9.25 -15.40 4.36
C TYR A 138 -8.18 -14.72 3.51
N LYS A 139 -7.13 -14.16 4.14
CA LYS A 139 -5.97 -13.56 3.45
C LYS A 139 -5.39 -14.50 2.41
N LYS A 140 -5.22 -15.77 2.75
CA LYS A 140 -4.70 -16.79 1.83
C LYS A 140 -5.61 -16.97 0.61
N LYS A 141 -6.93 -17.16 0.81
CA LYS A 141 -7.90 -17.31 -0.29
C LYS A 141 -7.89 -16.11 -1.24
N VAL A 142 -7.83 -14.89 -0.67
CA VAL A 142 -7.74 -13.66 -1.46
C VAL A 142 -6.47 -13.62 -2.30
N ARG A 143 -5.30 -13.88 -1.70
CA ARG A 143 -4.02 -13.89 -2.42
C ARG A 143 -4.00 -14.95 -3.53
N GLU A 144 -4.54 -16.15 -3.27
CA GLU A 144 -4.70 -17.20 -4.27
C GLU A 144 -5.58 -16.75 -5.44
N GLN A 145 -6.68 -16.05 -5.15
CA GLN A 145 -7.55 -15.51 -6.20
C GLN A 145 -6.89 -14.39 -6.99
N ILE A 146 -6.17 -13.46 -6.35
CA ILE A 146 -5.39 -12.42 -7.05
C ILE A 146 -4.37 -13.07 -7.99
N LEU A 147 -3.63 -14.09 -7.52
CA LEU A 147 -2.68 -14.82 -8.36
C LEU A 147 -3.39 -15.53 -9.53
N ARG A 148 -4.55 -16.14 -9.30
CA ARG A 148 -5.36 -16.75 -10.36
C ARG A 148 -5.75 -15.72 -11.42
N VAL A 149 -6.19 -14.52 -11.03
CA VAL A 149 -6.54 -13.45 -11.96
C VAL A 149 -5.32 -12.96 -12.74
N LEU A 150 -4.17 -12.79 -12.08
CA LEU A 150 -2.93 -12.40 -12.76
C LEU A 150 -2.49 -13.43 -13.81
N VAL A 151 -2.60 -14.72 -13.49
CA VAL A 151 -2.14 -15.81 -14.38
C VAL A 151 -3.14 -16.15 -15.48
N HIS A 152 -4.45 -16.13 -15.18
CA HIS A 152 -5.50 -16.67 -16.05
C HIS A 152 -6.56 -15.65 -16.48
N GLY A 153 -6.54 -14.43 -15.95
CA GLY A 153 -7.58 -13.42 -16.15
C GLY A 153 -7.53 -12.67 -17.49
N ASN A 154 -6.62 -13.01 -18.41
CA ASN A 154 -6.43 -12.33 -19.70
C ASN A 154 -6.35 -10.80 -19.56
N LEU A 155 -5.52 -10.33 -18.62
CA LEU A 155 -5.38 -8.91 -18.32
C LEU A 155 -4.77 -8.13 -19.49
N ASP A 156 -5.44 -7.07 -19.92
CA ASP A 156 -4.85 -6.11 -20.88
C ASP A 156 -3.94 -5.13 -20.13
N LEU A 157 -2.64 -5.41 -20.14
CA LEU A 157 -1.61 -4.58 -19.49
C LEU A 157 -1.24 -3.32 -20.30
N ASN A 158 -1.85 -3.10 -21.47
CA ASN A 158 -1.79 -1.81 -22.17
C ASN A 158 -2.99 -0.90 -21.83
N ASN A 159 -3.94 -1.38 -21.04
CA ASN A 159 -5.09 -0.61 -20.60
C ASN A 159 -4.78 0.14 -19.29
N LEU A 160 -4.97 1.45 -19.29
CA LEU A 160 -4.71 2.30 -18.12
C LEU A 160 -5.60 1.93 -16.91
N HIS A 161 -6.84 1.48 -17.14
CA HIS A 161 -7.72 1.00 -16.07
C HIS A 161 -7.12 -0.22 -15.37
N THR A 162 -6.63 -1.20 -16.14
CA THR A 162 -5.95 -2.37 -15.58
C THR A 162 -4.71 -1.95 -14.79
N LEU A 163 -3.87 -1.08 -15.36
CA LEU A 163 -2.66 -0.59 -14.69
C LEU A 163 -3.00 0.18 -13.41
N ASN A 164 -4.05 0.99 -13.40
CA ASN A 164 -4.52 1.70 -12.21
C ASN A 164 -4.99 0.72 -11.13
N VAL A 165 -5.80 -0.29 -11.45
CA VAL A 165 -6.25 -1.30 -10.48
C VAL A 165 -5.05 -2.01 -9.82
N LEU A 166 -4.07 -2.44 -10.63
CA LEU A 166 -2.87 -3.10 -10.13
C LEU A 166 -2.04 -2.18 -9.24
N ASN A 167 -1.82 -0.92 -9.66
CA ASN A 167 -1.06 0.03 -8.88
C ASN A 167 -1.78 0.43 -7.60
N ILE A 168 -3.08 0.76 -7.63
CA ILE A 168 -3.87 1.12 -6.43
C ILE A 168 -3.77 0.01 -5.38
N ALA A 169 -3.92 -1.26 -5.79
CA ALA A 169 -3.78 -2.39 -4.86
C ALA A 169 -2.37 -2.46 -4.25
N THR A 170 -1.31 -2.28 -5.05
CA THR A 170 0.08 -2.32 -4.53
C THR A 170 0.46 -1.11 -3.70
N GLU A 171 0.03 0.09 -4.09
CA GLU A 171 0.32 1.35 -3.39
C GLU A 171 -0.43 1.40 -2.07
N HIS A 172 -1.69 0.93 -2.03
CA HIS A 172 -2.44 0.78 -0.79
C HIS A 172 -1.76 -0.17 0.20
N GLU A 173 -1.24 -1.32 -0.27
CA GLU A 173 -0.46 -2.23 0.57
C GLU A 173 0.76 -1.50 1.17
N MET A 174 1.50 -0.71 0.38
CA MET A 174 2.66 0.06 0.84
C MET A 174 2.29 1.17 1.83
N LEU A 175 1.21 1.92 1.58
CA LEU A 175 0.68 2.93 2.51
C LEU A 175 0.35 2.32 3.88
N HIS A 176 -0.25 1.13 3.88
CA HIS A 176 -0.56 0.43 5.12
C HIS A 176 0.64 -0.25 5.76
N GLN A 177 1.67 -0.66 5.00
CA GLN A 177 2.94 -1.09 5.59
C GLN A 177 3.59 0.06 6.38
N GLU A 178 3.57 1.29 5.86
CA GLU A 178 4.04 2.46 6.61
C GLU A 178 3.16 2.73 7.84
N THR A 179 1.84 2.67 7.68
CA THR A 179 0.88 2.82 8.79
C THR A 179 1.13 1.80 9.90
N LEU A 180 1.39 0.54 9.54
CA LEU A 180 1.74 -0.52 10.48
C LEU A 180 3.03 -0.19 11.21
N MET A 181 4.05 0.39 10.56
CA MET A 181 5.28 0.79 11.27
C MET A 181 4.98 1.83 12.37
N TYR A 182 4.13 2.83 12.12
CA TYR A 182 3.71 3.78 13.15
C TYR A 182 2.97 3.08 14.31
N LEU A 183 2.07 2.14 14.00
CA LEU A 183 1.35 1.37 15.02
C LEU A 183 2.30 0.50 15.85
N PHE A 184 3.28 -0.13 15.21
CA PHE A 184 4.20 -1.06 15.87
C PHE A 184 5.17 -0.33 16.81
N VAL A 185 5.62 0.87 16.45
CA VAL A 185 6.45 1.71 17.33
C VAL A 185 5.71 2.11 18.61
N GLN A 186 4.38 2.17 18.58
CA GLN A 186 3.54 2.52 19.72
C GLN A 186 3.15 1.29 20.58
N LEU A 187 3.51 0.08 20.17
CA LEU A 187 3.27 -1.11 20.99
C LEU A 187 4.24 -1.16 22.19
N PRO A 188 3.80 -1.71 23.34
CA PRO A 188 4.72 -2.12 24.39
C PRO A 188 5.76 -3.09 23.83
N ILE A 189 7.02 -2.94 24.21
CA ILE A 189 8.14 -3.73 23.68
C ILE A 189 7.93 -5.25 23.88
N GLU A 190 7.20 -5.64 24.93
CA GLU A 190 6.83 -7.02 25.22
C GLU A 190 5.91 -7.62 24.15
N SER A 191 5.18 -6.79 23.41
CA SER A 191 4.32 -7.21 22.28
C SER A 191 5.13 -7.57 21.04
N LEU A 192 6.43 -7.25 21.02
CA LEU A 192 7.30 -7.40 19.85
C LEU A 192 8.36 -8.48 20.06
N ARG A 193 8.64 -9.24 19.01
CA ARG A 193 9.73 -10.21 18.90
C ARG A 193 11.05 -9.50 18.63
N MET A 194 11.59 -8.87 19.67
CA MET A 194 12.94 -8.28 19.60
C MET A 194 14.04 -9.33 19.44
N ASP A 195 13.74 -10.59 19.74
CA ASP A 195 14.66 -11.74 19.65
C ASP A 195 14.93 -12.21 18.21
N ILE A 196 14.15 -11.75 17.22
CA ILE A 196 14.37 -12.04 15.80
C ILE A 196 15.01 -10.88 15.04
N ILE A 197 15.24 -9.73 15.70
CA ILE A 197 15.95 -8.58 15.15
C ILE A 197 17.42 -8.73 15.51
N THR A 198 18.30 -8.79 14.52
CA THR A 198 19.73 -8.96 14.78
C THR A 198 20.42 -7.61 14.98
N GLU A 199 21.54 -7.61 15.71
CA GLU A 199 22.37 -6.42 15.89
C GLU A 199 22.92 -5.88 14.55
N MET A 200 23.06 -6.74 13.53
CA MET A 200 23.42 -6.33 12.17
C MET A 200 22.31 -5.52 11.49
N ASP A 201 21.04 -5.82 11.77
CA ASP A 201 19.91 -5.06 11.24
C ASP A 201 19.86 -3.62 11.81
N LEU A 202 20.38 -3.43 13.03
CA LEU A 202 20.41 -2.14 13.73
C LEU A 202 21.66 -1.30 13.39
N ARG A 203 22.75 -1.92 12.92
CA ARG A 203 24.07 -1.29 12.71
C ARG A 203 24.26 -0.69 11.31
N GLN A 204 23.26 0.01 10.78
CA GLN A 204 23.41 0.80 9.54
C GLN A 204 23.77 2.27 9.78
N THR A 205 24.17 2.65 11.00
CA THR A 205 24.64 4.01 11.24
C THR A 205 26.13 4.10 10.92
N SER A 206 26.45 4.67 9.76
CA SER A 206 27.81 5.15 9.49
C SER A 206 28.11 6.30 10.46
N VAL A 207 29.19 6.15 11.24
CA VAL A 207 29.69 7.24 12.09
C VAL A 207 30.21 8.33 11.15
N VAL A 208 29.44 9.41 11.00
CA VAL A 208 29.85 10.57 10.20
C VAL A 208 30.69 11.48 11.09
N SER A 209 31.94 11.73 10.69
CA SER A 209 32.90 12.55 11.47
C SER A 209 32.55 14.05 11.50
N SER A 210 31.80 14.54 10.51
CA SER A 210 31.29 15.91 10.45
C SER A 210 29.99 15.95 9.64
N LEU A 211 28.92 16.49 10.24
CA LEU A 211 27.66 16.65 9.52
C LEU A 211 27.76 17.85 8.55
N PRO A 212 27.21 17.75 7.33
CA PRO A 212 27.18 18.87 6.40
C PRO A 212 26.37 20.03 7.00
N GLU A 213 26.73 21.27 6.67
CA GLU A 213 26.02 22.46 7.11
C GLU A 213 24.60 22.49 6.53
N ASN A 214 23.60 22.80 7.37
CA ASN A 214 22.22 22.96 6.91
C ASN A 214 22.00 24.36 6.33
N ARG A 215 22.50 24.58 5.12
CA ARG A 215 22.41 25.87 4.42
C ARG A 215 20.99 26.16 3.90
N TRP A 216 20.64 27.44 3.86
CA TRP A 216 19.48 27.95 3.14
C TRP A 216 19.74 27.96 1.63
N VAL A 217 18.82 27.37 0.87
CA VAL A 217 18.81 27.34 -0.59
C VAL A 217 17.75 28.31 -1.08
N THR A 218 18.16 29.31 -1.86
CA THR A 218 17.23 30.27 -2.48
C THR A 218 16.67 29.70 -3.77
N LEU A 219 15.34 29.69 -3.87
CA LEU A 219 14.59 29.36 -5.07
C LEU A 219 14.06 30.67 -5.67
N PRO A 220 14.46 31.05 -6.90
CA PRO A 220 14.32 32.42 -7.42
C PRO A 220 12.87 32.90 -7.66
N GLY A 221 11.87 32.04 -7.44
CA GLY A 221 10.48 32.30 -7.79
C GLY A 221 10.26 32.28 -9.31
N GLY A 222 8.99 32.24 -9.72
CA GLY A 222 8.62 32.23 -11.13
C GLY A 222 7.40 31.37 -11.42
N GLN A 223 7.14 31.22 -12.73
CA GLN A 223 6.09 30.34 -13.22
C GLN A 223 6.55 28.88 -13.10
N THR A 224 5.72 28.04 -12.50
CA THR A 224 5.96 26.60 -12.37
C THR A 224 4.65 25.82 -12.54
N SER A 225 4.72 24.50 -12.43
CA SER A 225 3.56 23.61 -12.43
C SER A 225 3.62 22.60 -11.28
N LEU A 226 2.46 22.25 -10.72
CA LEU A 226 2.28 21.20 -9.72
C LEU A 226 1.34 20.12 -10.28
N GLY A 227 1.59 18.85 -9.96
CA GLY A 227 0.72 17.74 -10.34
C GLY A 227 1.02 17.09 -11.70
N LYS A 228 0.28 16.02 -11.99
CA LYS A 228 0.42 15.15 -13.16
C LYS A 228 -0.68 15.41 -14.19
N PRO A 229 -0.38 15.31 -15.51
CA PRO A 229 -1.39 15.47 -16.55
C PRO A 229 -2.15 14.15 -16.78
N TYR A 230 -3.40 14.23 -17.24
CA TYR A 230 -4.23 13.03 -17.54
C TYR A 230 -3.89 12.31 -18.86
N ASN A 231 -2.89 12.78 -19.61
CA ASN A 231 -2.66 12.36 -21.00
C ASN A 231 -1.53 11.32 -21.17
N ASP A 232 -1.20 10.58 -20.11
CA ASP A 232 -0.21 9.51 -20.17
C ASP A 232 -0.62 8.44 -21.19
N GLN A 233 0.32 8.07 -22.06
CA GLN A 233 0.19 6.88 -22.91
C GLN A 233 0.64 5.66 -22.10
N PRO A 234 0.17 4.43 -22.42
CA PRO A 234 0.59 3.22 -21.70
C PRO A 234 2.12 3.04 -21.61
N SER A 235 2.86 3.48 -22.64
CA SER A 235 4.34 3.41 -22.67
C SER A 235 5.04 4.42 -21.76
N THR A 236 4.36 5.48 -21.34
CA THR A 236 4.87 6.52 -20.44
C THR A 236 4.09 6.58 -19.13
N PHE A 237 3.21 5.60 -18.88
CA PHE A 237 2.31 5.60 -17.75
C PHE A 237 3.10 5.60 -16.45
N SER A 238 2.79 6.59 -15.60
CA SER A 238 3.30 6.68 -14.24
C SER A 238 2.11 6.87 -13.32
N PHE A 239 1.91 5.92 -12.42
CA PHE A 239 0.82 5.99 -11.44
C PHE A 239 0.87 7.29 -10.62
N GLY A 240 -0.29 7.75 -10.17
CA GLY A 240 -0.48 8.79 -9.18
C GLY A 240 -1.89 8.67 -8.59
N TRP A 241 -2.07 9.11 -7.35
CA TRP A 241 -3.39 9.20 -6.72
C TRP A 241 -4.21 10.32 -7.35
N ASP A 242 -5.54 10.26 -7.23
CA ASP A 242 -6.46 11.26 -7.78
C ASP A 242 -6.11 12.70 -7.38
N ASN A 243 -5.66 12.90 -6.14
CA ASN A 243 -5.21 14.19 -5.59
C ASN A 243 -3.91 14.74 -6.19
N GLU A 244 -3.18 13.95 -6.98
CA GLU A 244 -1.96 14.37 -7.70
C GLU A 244 -2.27 14.98 -9.07
N PHE A 245 -3.55 15.00 -9.46
CA PHE A 245 -4.04 15.53 -10.73
C PHE A 245 -5.07 16.65 -10.50
N PRO A 246 -5.32 17.51 -11.51
CA PRO A 246 -4.52 17.67 -12.73
C PRO A 246 -3.21 18.43 -12.48
N ARG A 247 -2.39 18.52 -13.53
CA ARG A 247 -1.27 19.44 -13.58
C ARG A 247 -1.79 20.87 -13.70
N GLU A 248 -1.46 21.70 -12.73
CA GLU A 248 -1.85 23.11 -12.67
C GLU A 248 -0.62 24.03 -12.78
N SER A 249 -0.78 25.16 -13.46
CA SER A 249 0.27 26.18 -13.59
C SER A 249 0.07 27.27 -12.53
N CYS A 250 1.11 27.58 -11.77
CA CYS A 250 1.05 28.61 -10.74
C CYS A 250 2.33 29.48 -10.72
N HIS A 251 2.18 30.71 -10.23
CA HIS A 251 3.31 31.57 -9.93
C HIS A 251 3.67 31.42 -8.46
N VAL A 252 4.93 31.11 -8.17
CA VAL A 252 5.44 30.97 -6.81
C VAL A 252 6.46 32.09 -6.56
N PRO A 253 6.30 32.93 -5.51
CA PRO A 253 7.29 33.93 -5.14
C PRO A 253 8.66 33.31 -4.85
N SER A 254 9.72 34.12 -4.87
CA SER A 254 11.04 33.68 -4.39
C SER A 254 10.97 33.33 -2.91
N PHE A 255 11.59 32.22 -2.53
CA PHE A 255 11.66 31.78 -1.13
C PHE A 255 12.95 31.01 -0.86
N GLN A 256 13.21 30.72 0.41
CA GLN A 256 14.34 29.89 0.81
C GLN A 256 13.83 28.66 1.56
N ILE A 257 14.50 27.52 1.34
CA ILE A 257 14.28 26.29 2.09
C ILE A 257 15.62 25.74 2.58
N GLN A 258 15.64 25.12 3.75
CA GLN A 258 16.82 24.44 4.24
C GLN A 258 17.14 23.22 3.38
N SER A 259 18.43 22.95 3.18
CA SER A 259 18.88 21.84 2.32
C SER A 259 18.61 20.45 2.90
N HIS A 260 18.32 20.35 4.20
CA HIS A 260 17.95 19.11 4.88
C HIS A 260 16.88 19.37 5.95
N PRO A 261 16.08 18.35 6.35
CA PRO A 261 15.19 18.43 7.50
C PRO A 261 15.93 18.81 8.79
N LEU A 262 15.18 19.32 9.77
CA LEU A 262 15.70 19.58 11.13
C LEU A 262 16.26 18.30 11.74
N ARG A 263 17.41 18.41 12.39
CA ARG A 263 18.05 17.30 13.11
C ARG A 263 17.63 17.33 14.57
N ASN A 264 17.77 16.19 15.26
CA ASN A 264 17.52 16.10 16.70
C ASN A 264 18.34 17.14 17.49
N GLY A 265 19.58 17.41 17.08
CA GLY A 265 20.43 18.44 17.71
C GLY A 265 19.92 19.87 17.50
N ASP A 266 19.35 20.17 16.34
CA ASP A 266 18.73 21.48 16.06
C ASP A 266 17.46 21.65 16.92
N PHE A 267 16.64 20.59 17.01
CA PHE A 267 15.44 20.58 17.85
C PHE A 267 15.76 20.69 19.35
N LEU A 268 16.85 20.07 19.82
CA LEU A 268 17.28 20.17 21.22
C LEU A 268 17.69 21.59 21.62
N GLN A 269 18.10 22.44 20.67
CA GLN A 269 18.48 23.82 20.94
C GLN A 269 17.31 24.80 20.98
N PHE A 270 16.17 24.44 20.37
CA PHE A 270 14.94 25.24 20.34
C PHE A 270 14.24 25.24 21.71
#